data_AF-A0A6M1P1G7-F1
#
_entry.id   AF-A0A6M1P1G7-F1
#
_cell.length_a   1.000
_cell.length_b   1.000
_cell.length_c   1.000
_cell.angle_alpha   90.00
_cell.angle_beta   90.00
_cell.angle_gamma   90.00
#
_symmetry.space_group_name_H-M   'P 1'
#
loop_
_entity.id
_entity.type
_entity.pdbx_description
1 polymer ?
#
loop_
_entity_poly.entity_id
_entity_poly.type
_entity_poly.pdbx_seq_one_letter_code
_entity_poly.pdbx_strand_id
1 'polypeptide(L)'
;MRKIVDGEVRNKERTKEKLIEAVGEILVSEGYTKLGINNIARKALVDKKLIYRYFGSLDELLAQYFRKRDFWTQLSEGTFENIDLSFQDHGKHLASEFLIHLFDNLYNLEEARKILTWEISEKSDHLKRLSFERELLGKDMFAQTDEYFKNSHINLRACYAILLSGVYYLTLHAKSTGGDFCEININTPDGQKEIKKALFDIIELIFNTSNKK
;
A
#
# COMPACT_ATOMS: atom_id res chain seq x y z
N MET A 1 -16.16 35.30 -22.10
CA MET A 1 -15.39 34.30 -21.34
C MET A 1 -14.05 34.90 -20.91
N ARG A 2 -13.77 34.98 -19.61
CA ARG A 2 -12.45 35.43 -19.13
C ARG A 2 -11.41 34.34 -19.43
N LYS A 3 -10.34 34.71 -20.13
CA LYS A 3 -9.18 33.86 -20.41
C LYS A 3 -8.55 33.48 -19.06
N ILE A 4 -8.61 32.20 -18.69
CA ILE A 4 -7.94 31.70 -17.48
C ILE A 4 -6.43 31.88 -17.70
N VAL A 5 -5.77 32.65 -16.85
CA VAL A 5 -4.35 32.95 -16.99
C VAL A 5 -3.56 31.70 -16.59
N ASP A 6 -2.98 31.01 -17.57
CA ASP A 6 -2.21 29.76 -17.39
C ASP A 6 -0.77 30.14 -16.98
N GLY A 7 -0.52 30.29 -15.69
CA GLY A 7 0.82 30.63 -15.16
C GLY A 7 1.79 29.43 -15.23
N GLU A 8 3.11 29.70 -15.31
CA GLU A 8 4.14 28.65 -15.44
C GLU A 8 4.05 27.56 -14.35
N VAL A 9 3.77 27.94 -13.11
CA VAL A 9 3.62 27.02 -11.97
C VAL A 9 2.41 26.09 -12.16
N ARG A 10 1.27 26.64 -12.62
CA ARG A 10 0.06 25.84 -12.89
C ARG A 10 0.27 24.87 -14.05
N ASN A 11 1.04 25.29 -15.07
CA ASN A 11 1.39 24.43 -16.19
C ASN A 11 2.36 23.31 -15.78
N LYS A 12 3.31 23.60 -14.88
CA LYS A 12 4.23 22.60 -14.31
C LYS A 12 3.50 21.50 -13.56
N GLU A 13 2.64 21.85 -12.60
CA GLU A 13 1.95 20.83 -11.77
C GLU A 13 0.97 20.00 -12.61
N ARG A 14 0.21 20.64 -13.52
CA ARG A 14 -0.62 19.90 -14.50
C ARG A 14 0.19 18.92 -15.34
N THR A 15 1.41 19.29 -15.72
CA THR A 15 2.28 18.40 -16.51
C THR A 15 2.82 17.24 -15.69
N LYS A 16 3.17 17.47 -14.41
CA LYS A 16 3.56 16.39 -13.50
C LYS A 16 2.41 15.39 -13.30
N GLU A 17 1.20 15.88 -13.09
CA GLU A 17 0.01 15.03 -12.95
C GLU A 17 -0.20 14.16 -14.19
N LYS A 18 -0.12 14.72 -15.41
CA LYS A 18 -0.21 13.94 -16.65
C LYS A 18 0.84 12.84 -16.75
N LEU A 19 2.08 13.10 -16.31
CA LEU A 19 3.15 12.09 -16.32
C LEU A 19 2.88 10.97 -15.32
N ILE A 20 2.37 11.30 -14.14
CA ILE A 20 1.95 10.33 -13.11
C ILE A 20 0.74 9.51 -13.61
N GLU A 21 -0.27 10.14 -14.19
CA GLU A 21 -1.43 9.46 -14.78
C GLU A 21 -1.02 8.49 -15.90
N ALA A 22 -0.12 8.93 -16.79
CA ALA A 22 0.40 8.10 -17.86
C ALA A 22 1.11 6.83 -17.35
N VAL A 23 1.84 6.91 -16.23
CA VAL A 23 2.42 5.72 -15.58
C VAL A 23 1.32 4.73 -15.23
N GLY A 24 0.26 5.19 -14.55
CA GLY A 24 -0.86 4.33 -14.16
C GLY A 24 -1.60 3.71 -15.34
N GLU A 25 -1.85 4.49 -16.40
CA GLU A 25 -2.47 3.99 -17.61
C GLU A 25 -1.62 2.91 -18.30
N ILE A 26 -0.30 3.09 -18.37
CA ILE A 26 0.61 2.08 -18.93
C ILE A 26 0.63 0.82 -18.05
N LEU A 27 0.63 0.95 -16.73
CA LEU A 27 0.58 -0.20 -15.82
C LEU A 27 -0.68 -1.05 -16.03
N VAL A 28 -1.83 -0.41 -16.21
CA VAL A 28 -3.11 -1.10 -16.43
C VAL A 28 -3.19 -1.71 -17.82
N SER A 29 -2.78 -0.98 -18.86
CA SER A 29 -2.98 -1.39 -20.26
C SER A 29 -1.86 -2.22 -20.87
N GLU A 30 -0.61 -2.04 -20.42
CA GLU A 30 0.59 -2.58 -21.07
C GLU A 30 1.52 -3.34 -20.10
N GLY A 31 1.38 -3.11 -18.79
CA GLY A 31 2.15 -3.75 -17.73
C GLY A 31 3.48 -3.05 -17.38
N TYR A 32 4.08 -3.47 -16.27
CA TYR A 32 5.25 -2.82 -15.66
C TYR A 32 6.47 -2.73 -16.59
N THR A 33 6.75 -3.78 -17.36
CA THR A 33 7.92 -3.82 -18.27
C THR A 33 7.84 -2.81 -19.41
N LYS A 34 6.69 -2.17 -19.62
CA LYS A 34 6.47 -1.10 -20.61
C LYS A 34 6.63 0.31 -20.05
N LEU A 35 6.96 0.43 -18.76
CA LEU A 35 7.34 1.69 -18.13
C LEU A 35 8.72 2.14 -18.63
N GLY A 36 8.70 3.05 -19.58
CA GLY A 36 9.91 3.67 -20.13
C GLY A 36 9.66 5.12 -20.50
N ILE A 37 10.72 5.92 -20.43
CA ILE A 37 10.70 7.37 -20.66
C ILE A 37 9.91 7.76 -21.93
N ASN A 38 10.22 7.09 -23.05
CA ASN A 38 9.56 7.40 -24.32
C ASN A 38 8.08 7.00 -24.33
N ASN A 39 7.71 5.90 -23.68
CA ASN A 39 6.32 5.42 -23.66
C ASN A 39 5.46 6.34 -22.80
N ILE A 40 5.96 6.66 -21.60
CA ILE A 40 5.30 7.57 -20.66
C ILE A 40 5.13 8.97 -21.26
N ALA A 41 6.18 9.54 -21.85
CA ALA A 41 6.10 10.86 -22.47
C ALA A 41 5.09 10.91 -23.63
N ARG A 42 5.06 9.85 -24.45
CA ARG A 42 4.09 9.72 -25.55
C ARG A 42 2.66 9.62 -25.00
N LYS A 43 2.41 8.78 -24.00
CA LYS A 43 1.11 8.60 -23.37
C LYS A 43 0.60 9.90 -22.72
N ALA A 44 1.48 10.61 -22.03
CA ALA A 44 1.18 11.90 -21.40
C ALA A 44 1.04 13.08 -22.40
N LEU A 45 1.37 12.88 -23.68
CA LEU A 45 1.40 13.90 -24.73
C LEU A 45 2.32 15.09 -24.39
N VAL A 46 3.53 14.79 -23.87
CA VAL A 46 4.52 15.80 -23.46
C VAL A 46 5.92 15.44 -23.95
N ASP A 47 6.83 16.42 -23.96
CA ASP A 47 8.24 16.17 -24.28
C ASP A 47 8.90 15.35 -23.16
N LYS A 48 9.64 14.30 -23.53
CA LYS A 48 10.38 13.44 -22.58
C LYS A 48 11.35 14.18 -21.68
N LYS A 49 11.87 15.35 -22.11
CA LYS A 49 12.73 16.22 -21.31
C LYS A 49 12.03 16.70 -20.04
N LEU A 50 10.69 16.77 -20.03
CA LEU A 50 9.93 17.19 -18.86
C LEU A 50 9.96 16.16 -17.73
N ILE A 51 10.19 14.87 -18.02
CA ILE A 51 10.43 13.85 -17.00
C ILE A 51 11.70 14.23 -16.22
N TYR A 52 12.81 14.45 -16.92
CA TYR A 52 14.06 14.87 -16.28
C TYR A 52 13.94 16.24 -15.59
N ARG A 53 13.25 17.20 -16.22
CA ARG A 53 13.08 18.54 -15.65
C ARG A 53 12.28 18.54 -14.35
N TYR A 54 11.25 17.71 -14.24
CA TYR A 54 10.32 17.77 -13.11
C TYR A 54 10.52 16.70 -12.06
N PHE A 55 11.10 15.56 -12.43
CA PHE A 55 11.34 14.42 -11.53
C PHE A 55 12.82 14.07 -11.40
N GLY A 56 13.70 14.61 -12.26
CA GLY A 56 15.14 14.30 -12.25
C GLY A 56 15.49 12.99 -12.95
N SER A 57 14.68 11.94 -12.80
CA SER A 57 14.87 10.64 -13.45
C SER A 57 13.55 9.92 -13.71
N LEU A 58 13.59 8.84 -14.51
CA LEU A 58 12.45 7.92 -14.62
C LEU A 58 12.14 7.26 -13.28
N ASP A 59 13.19 6.84 -12.56
CA ASP A 59 13.04 6.13 -11.28
C ASP A 59 12.30 6.98 -10.24
N GLU A 60 12.58 8.28 -10.17
CA GLU A 60 11.91 9.19 -9.23
C GLU A 60 10.46 9.50 -9.64
N LEU A 61 10.16 9.56 -10.95
CA LEU A 61 8.78 9.62 -11.43
C LEU A 61 7.99 8.39 -10.99
N LEU A 62 8.56 7.20 -11.18
CA LEU A 62 7.93 5.95 -10.77
C LEU A 62 7.77 5.88 -9.25
N ALA A 63 8.79 6.29 -8.50
CA ALA A 63 8.73 6.32 -7.04
C ALA A 63 7.59 7.20 -6.52
N GLN A 64 7.43 8.41 -7.07
CA GLN A 64 6.31 9.30 -6.71
C GLN A 64 4.96 8.71 -7.08
N TYR A 65 4.87 8.05 -8.23
CA TYR A 65 3.66 7.33 -8.64
C TYR A 65 3.28 6.25 -7.61
N PHE A 66 4.21 5.33 -7.33
CA PHE A 66 3.94 4.19 -6.46
C PHE A 66 3.66 4.62 -5.02
N ARG A 67 4.38 5.61 -4.51
CA ARG A 67 4.13 6.19 -3.18
C ARG A 67 2.72 6.79 -3.06
N LYS A 68 2.24 7.50 -4.08
CA LYS A 68 0.86 8.04 -4.11
C LYS A 68 -0.21 6.94 -4.13
N ARG A 69 0.12 5.76 -4.65
CA ARG A 69 -0.78 4.60 -4.75
C ARG A 69 -0.63 3.61 -3.60
N ASP A 70 0.36 3.81 -2.74
CA ASP A 70 0.69 2.90 -1.66
C ASP A 70 -0.23 3.07 -0.45
N PHE A 71 -0.75 1.95 0.07
CA PHE A 71 -1.69 1.96 1.19
C PHE A 71 -1.09 2.52 2.48
N TRP A 72 0.15 2.13 2.82
CA TRP A 72 0.82 2.60 4.05
C TRP A 72 1.03 4.11 4.01
N THR A 73 1.45 4.62 2.85
CA THR A 73 1.61 6.06 2.62
C THR A 73 0.27 6.78 2.77
N GLN A 74 -0.78 6.30 2.09
CA GLN A 74 -2.13 6.89 2.17
C GLN A 74 -2.66 6.91 3.61
N LEU A 75 -2.41 5.84 4.38
CA LEU A 75 -2.76 5.79 5.80
C LEU A 75 -2.00 6.85 6.61
N SER A 76 -0.68 6.93 6.44
CA SER A 76 0.16 7.90 7.17
C SER A 76 -0.22 9.36 6.87
N GLU A 77 -0.74 9.62 5.68
CA GLU A 77 -1.21 10.94 5.23
C GLU A 77 -2.66 11.23 5.67
N GLY A 78 -3.31 10.32 6.39
CA GLY A 78 -4.69 10.50 6.88
C GLY A 78 -5.75 10.43 5.77
N THR A 79 -5.45 9.74 4.67
CA THR A 79 -6.38 9.62 3.51
C THR A 79 -7.67 8.87 3.86
N PHE A 80 -7.63 8.00 4.88
CA PHE A 80 -8.78 7.21 5.30
C PHE A 80 -9.48 7.88 6.49
N GLU A 81 -10.65 8.47 6.25
CA GLU A 81 -11.43 9.18 7.28
C GLU A 81 -11.97 8.28 8.39
N ASN A 82 -12.05 6.96 8.16
CA ASN A 82 -12.72 6.00 9.04
C ASN A 82 -11.76 5.15 9.89
N ILE A 83 -10.44 5.37 9.82
CA ILE A 83 -9.47 4.61 10.61
C ILE A 83 -9.13 5.40 11.87
N ASP A 84 -9.51 4.88 13.04
CA ASP A 84 -9.09 5.45 14.31
C ASP A 84 -7.60 5.19 14.54
N LEU A 85 -6.79 6.25 14.41
CA LEU A 85 -5.35 6.23 14.67
C LEU A 85 -5.01 6.37 16.16
N SER A 86 -6.01 6.32 17.05
CA SER A 86 -5.79 6.41 18.49
C SER A 86 -5.09 5.17 19.03
N PHE A 87 -4.26 5.38 20.07
CA PHE A 87 -3.59 4.32 20.82
C PHE A 87 -4.20 4.14 22.22
N GLN A 88 -5.48 4.50 22.39
CA GLN A 88 -6.14 4.50 23.71
C GLN A 88 -6.19 3.09 24.34
N ASP A 89 -6.23 2.05 23.51
CA ASP A 89 -6.21 0.64 23.92
C ASP A 89 -4.84 -0.04 23.70
N HIS A 90 -3.77 0.75 23.80
CA HIS A 90 -2.39 0.34 23.48
C HIS A 90 -2.16 -0.02 22.00
N GLY A 91 -3.05 0.45 21.11
CA GLY A 91 -2.95 0.25 19.66
C GLY A 91 -3.52 -1.08 19.19
N LYS A 92 -4.29 -1.78 20.03
CA LYS A 92 -4.92 -3.06 19.68
C LYS A 92 -5.95 -2.89 18.56
N HIS A 93 -6.86 -1.93 18.70
CA HIS A 93 -7.88 -1.65 17.69
C HIS A 93 -7.23 -1.24 16.37
N LEU A 94 -6.27 -0.32 16.41
CA LEU A 94 -5.52 0.13 15.24
C LEU A 94 -4.80 -1.03 14.54
N ALA A 95 -4.19 -1.96 15.30
CA ALA A 95 -3.54 -3.14 14.73
C ALA A 95 -4.51 -4.08 13.99
N SER A 96 -5.72 -4.26 14.52
CA SER A 96 -6.78 -5.03 13.83
C SER A 96 -7.30 -4.32 12.59
N GLU A 97 -7.70 -3.06 12.73
CA GLU A 97 -8.27 -2.26 11.63
C GLU A 97 -7.29 -2.09 10.48
N PHE A 98 -6.00 -1.92 10.78
CA PHE A 98 -4.97 -1.84 9.76
C PHE A 98 -4.94 -3.09 8.87
N LEU A 99 -4.92 -4.30 9.45
CA LEU A 99 -4.89 -5.54 8.67
C LEU A 99 -6.17 -5.73 7.86
N ILE A 100 -7.32 -5.36 8.42
CA ILE A 100 -8.63 -5.43 7.76
C ILE A 100 -8.70 -4.47 6.57
N HIS A 101 -8.29 -3.22 6.75
CA HIS A 101 -8.28 -2.22 5.68
C HIS A 101 -7.25 -2.52 4.61
N LEU A 102 -6.08 -3.04 5.00
CA LEU A 102 -5.08 -3.53 4.06
C LEU A 102 -5.64 -4.68 3.23
N PHE A 103 -6.35 -5.63 3.85
CA PHE A 103 -7.04 -6.70 3.14
C PHE A 103 -8.07 -6.16 2.15
N ASP A 104 -8.94 -5.23 2.57
CA ASP A 104 -9.95 -4.65 1.69
C ASP A 104 -9.31 -3.85 0.54
N ASN A 105 -8.25 -3.09 0.80
CA ASN A 105 -7.51 -2.35 -0.22
C ASN A 105 -6.91 -3.31 -1.26
N LEU A 106 -6.19 -4.32 -0.80
CA LEU A 106 -5.57 -5.31 -1.68
C LEU A 106 -6.58 -6.18 -2.40
N TYR A 107 -7.72 -6.52 -1.80
CA TYR A 107 -8.75 -7.30 -2.47
C TYR A 107 -9.45 -6.51 -3.59
N ASN A 108 -9.74 -5.24 -3.34
CA ASN A 108 -10.50 -4.40 -4.27
C ASN A 108 -9.62 -3.73 -5.35
N LEU A 109 -8.33 -3.50 -5.08
CA LEU A 109 -7.43 -2.80 -6.01
C LEU A 109 -6.40 -3.76 -6.61
N GLU A 110 -6.57 -4.08 -7.89
CA GLU A 110 -5.61 -4.90 -8.64
C GLU A 110 -4.22 -4.29 -8.68
N GLU A 111 -4.16 -2.97 -8.81
CA GLU A 111 -2.90 -2.24 -8.85
C GLU A 111 -2.10 -2.42 -7.55
N ALA A 112 -2.75 -2.33 -6.38
CA ALA A 112 -2.09 -2.52 -5.09
C ALA A 112 -1.46 -3.92 -4.98
N ARG A 113 -2.17 -4.96 -5.46
CA ARG A 113 -1.62 -6.33 -5.54
C ARG A 113 -0.43 -6.42 -6.49
N LYS A 114 -0.52 -5.78 -7.66
CA LYS A 114 0.57 -5.75 -8.64
C LYS A 114 1.83 -5.08 -8.09
N ILE A 115 1.68 -4.00 -7.32
CA ILE A 115 2.81 -3.33 -6.64
C ILE A 115 3.54 -4.32 -5.72
N LEU A 116 2.80 -5.09 -4.90
CA LEU A 116 3.40 -6.12 -4.04
C LEU A 116 4.13 -7.20 -4.85
N THR A 117 3.52 -7.66 -5.94
CA THR A 117 4.15 -8.67 -6.82
C THR A 117 5.44 -8.12 -7.45
N TRP A 118 5.41 -6.90 -7.98
CA TRP A 118 6.57 -6.29 -8.63
C TRP A 118 7.70 -5.99 -7.65
N GLU A 119 7.39 -5.64 -6.40
CA GLU A 119 8.39 -5.42 -5.37
C GLU A 119 9.32 -6.63 -5.17
N ILE A 120 8.76 -7.84 -5.26
CA ILE A 120 9.52 -9.09 -5.07
C ILE A 120 9.98 -9.74 -6.37
N SER A 121 9.32 -9.47 -7.50
CA SER A 121 9.64 -10.10 -8.79
C SER A 121 10.57 -9.26 -9.67
N GLU A 122 10.56 -7.94 -9.53
CA GLU A 122 11.31 -7.02 -10.39
C GLU A 122 12.53 -6.45 -9.69
N LYS A 123 13.62 -6.25 -10.45
CA LYS A 123 14.78 -5.49 -9.96
C LYS A 123 14.50 -4.00 -10.09
N SER A 124 13.87 -3.42 -9.06
CA SER A 124 13.45 -2.02 -9.04
C SER A 124 13.92 -1.30 -7.77
N ASP A 125 14.70 -0.22 -7.91
CA ASP A 125 15.22 0.51 -6.76
C ASP A 125 14.16 1.37 -6.08
N HIS A 126 13.23 1.98 -6.85
CA HIS A 126 12.10 2.71 -6.26
C HIS A 126 11.13 1.81 -5.49
N LEU A 127 10.88 0.56 -5.94
CA LEU A 127 10.04 -0.37 -5.18
C LEU A 127 10.74 -0.88 -3.91
N LYS A 128 12.06 -1.11 -3.95
CA LYS A 128 12.84 -1.37 -2.72
C LYS A 128 12.76 -0.19 -1.75
N ARG A 129 12.87 1.04 -2.26
CA ARG A 129 12.74 2.26 -1.44
C ARG A 129 11.35 2.34 -0.81
N LEU A 130 10.30 2.04 -1.56
CA LEU A 130 8.93 2.00 -1.04
C LEU A 130 8.79 0.95 0.08
N SER A 131 9.35 -0.24 -0.09
CA SER A 131 9.37 -1.29 0.95
C SER A 131 10.06 -0.80 2.23
N PHE A 132 11.20 -0.11 2.09
CA PHE A 132 11.90 0.49 3.23
C PHE A 132 11.10 1.60 3.92
N GLU A 133 10.40 2.45 3.14
CA GLU A 133 9.52 3.48 3.68
C GLU A 133 8.37 2.86 4.51
N ARG A 134 7.78 1.74 4.06
CA ARG A 134 6.77 0.99 4.83
C ARG A 134 7.34 0.46 6.15
N GLU A 135 8.55 -0.10 6.15
CA GLU A 135 9.20 -0.58 7.38
C GLU A 135 9.45 0.56 8.37
N LEU A 136 9.82 1.76 7.90
CA LEU A 136 9.98 2.93 8.76
C LEU A 136 8.64 3.38 9.38
N LEU A 137 7.57 3.43 8.58
CA LEU A 137 6.23 3.74 9.10
C LEU A 137 5.79 2.70 10.15
N GLY A 138 6.00 1.41 9.86
CA GLY A 138 5.72 0.33 10.80
C GLY A 138 6.53 0.43 12.08
N LYS A 139 7.82 0.77 12.00
CA LYS A 139 8.70 0.95 13.16
C LYS A 139 8.10 1.96 14.15
N ASP A 140 7.66 3.11 13.66
CA ASP A 140 7.11 4.17 14.51
C ASP A 140 5.77 3.75 15.14
N MET A 141 4.93 3.01 14.40
CA MET A 141 3.68 2.44 14.95
C MET A 141 3.95 1.39 16.02
N PHE A 142 4.86 0.44 15.77
CA PHE A 142 5.17 -0.60 16.74
C PHE A 142 5.83 -0.05 18.00
N ALA A 143 6.63 1.02 17.89
CA ALA A 143 7.24 1.67 19.05
C ALA A 143 6.20 2.12 20.09
N GLN A 144 5.00 2.53 19.66
CA GLN A 144 3.90 2.90 20.56
C GLN A 144 3.35 1.71 21.37
N THR A 145 3.55 0.48 20.89
CA THR A 145 3.08 -0.75 21.55
C THR A 145 4.13 -1.36 22.49
N ASP A 146 5.39 -0.92 22.41
CA ASP A 146 6.52 -1.59 23.08
C ASP A 146 6.38 -1.62 24.61
N GLU A 147 5.86 -0.56 25.23
CA GLU A 147 5.69 -0.53 26.69
C GLU A 147 4.65 -1.55 27.16
N TYR A 148 3.61 -1.79 26.36
CA TYR A 148 2.58 -2.79 26.67
C TYR A 148 3.13 -4.23 26.60
N PHE A 149 3.99 -4.51 25.61
CA PHE A 149 4.59 -5.84 25.43
C PHE A 149 5.91 -6.07 26.19
N LYS A 150 6.46 -5.06 26.88
CA LYS A 150 7.81 -5.08 27.50
C LYS A 150 8.11 -6.28 28.40
N ASN A 151 7.10 -6.80 29.10
CA ASN A 151 7.23 -7.94 30.02
C ASN A 151 6.50 -9.20 29.50
N SER A 152 6.09 -9.20 28.24
CA SER A 152 5.45 -10.32 27.58
C SER A 152 6.50 -11.16 26.84
N HIS A 153 6.23 -12.46 26.70
CA HIS A 153 6.99 -13.35 25.81
C HIS A 153 6.58 -13.18 24.34
N ILE A 154 5.55 -12.37 24.07
CA ILE A 154 4.99 -12.13 22.75
C ILE A 154 5.80 -11.07 22.03
N ASN A 155 6.30 -11.42 20.84
CA ASN A 155 6.87 -10.48 19.90
C ASN A 155 5.80 -10.05 18.89
N LEU A 156 5.15 -8.89 19.14
CA LEU A 156 4.09 -8.38 18.26
C LEU A 156 4.58 -8.23 16.81
N ARG A 157 5.80 -7.73 16.59
CA ARG A 157 6.35 -7.54 15.23
C ARG A 157 6.44 -8.85 14.47
N ALA A 158 6.87 -9.93 15.13
CA ALA A 158 6.94 -11.26 14.51
C ALA A 158 5.55 -11.81 14.18
N CYS A 159 4.58 -11.67 15.11
CA CYS A 159 3.19 -12.05 14.85
C CYS A 159 2.60 -11.27 13.67
N TYR A 160 2.82 -9.96 13.63
CA TYR A 160 2.30 -9.08 12.61
C TYR A 160 2.93 -9.33 11.23
N ALA A 161 4.23 -9.68 11.18
CA ALA A 161 4.89 -10.07 9.93
C ALA A 161 4.22 -11.30 9.29
N ILE A 162 3.82 -12.29 10.10
CA ILE A 162 3.07 -13.47 9.63
C ILE A 162 1.68 -13.06 9.13
N LEU A 163 0.96 -12.24 9.90
CA LEU A 163 -0.38 -11.78 9.54
C LEU A 163 -0.38 -10.95 8.25
N LEU A 164 0.55 -10.00 8.10
CA LEU A 164 0.75 -9.22 6.88
C LEU A 164 1.01 -10.13 5.68
N SER A 165 1.93 -11.09 5.83
CA SER A 165 2.25 -12.06 4.77
C SER A 165 1.02 -12.88 4.38
N GLY A 166 0.20 -13.27 5.36
CA GLY A 166 -1.08 -13.92 5.15
C GLY A 166 -2.04 -13.06 4.33
N VAL A 167 -2.27 -11.80 4.72
CA VAL A 167 -3.12 -10.85 3.99
C VAL A 167 -2.63 -10.66 2.54
N TYR A 168 -1.33 -10.48 2.34
CA TYR A 168 -0.72 -10.35 1.02
C TYR A 168 -0.98 -11.58 0.16
N TYR A 169 -0.66 -12.77 0.67
CA TYR A 169 -0.79 -14.01 -0.09
C TYR A 169 -2.26 -14.36 -0.38
N LEU A 170 -3.15 -14.24 0.62
CA LEU A 170 -4.57 -14.57 0.48
C LEU A 170 -5.24 -13.74 -0.62
N THR A 171 -4.95 -12.43 -0.68
CA THR A 171 -5.52 -11.54 -1.69
C THR A 171 -4.93 -11.79 -3.09
N LEU A 172 -3.65 -12.12 -3.19
CA LEU A 172 -3.02 -12.57 -4.43
C LEU A 172 -3.63 -13.89 -4.92
N HIS A 173 -3.70 -14.91 -4.06
CA HIS A 173 -4.25 -16.22 -4.38
C HIS A 173 -5.70 -16.13 -4.87
N ALA A 174 -6.56 -15.41 -4.13
CA ALA A 174 -7.97 -15.25 -4.45
C ALA A 174 -8.21 -14.65 -5.84
N LYS A 175 -7.33 -13.75 -6.30
CA LYS A 175 -7.47 -13.03 -7.57
C LYS A 175 -6.66 -13.60 -8.73
N SER A 176 -5.62 -14.39 -8.45
CA SER A 176 -4.78 -15.01 -9.47
C SER A 176 -5.17 -16.46 -9.77
N THR A 177 -5.14 -17.33 -8.77
CA THR A 177 -5.48 -18.76 -8.94
C THR A 177 -7.00 -18.96 -8.87
N GLY A 178 -7.67 -18.17 -8.02
CA GLY A 178 -9.09 -18.36 -7.72
C GLY A 178 -9.35 -19.60 -6.87
N GLY A 179 -10.63 -19.91 -6.65
CA GLY A 179 -11.06 -21.01 -5.80
C GLY A 179 -10.88 -20.75 -4.30
N ASP A 180 -11.07 -21.81 -3.53
CA ASP A 180 -11.04 -21.75 -2.07
C ASP A 180 -9.60 -21.81 -1.56
N PHE A 181 -9.34 -21.15 -0.44
CA PHE A 181 -8.12 -21.32 0.33
C PHE A 181 -8.49 -21.76 1.74
N CYS A 182 -8.00 -22.91 2.18
CA CYS A 182 -8.47 -23.54 3.42
C CYS A 182 -10.00 -23.69 3.47
N GLU A 183 -10.62 -24.10 2.36
CA GLU A 183 -12.09 -24.25 2.20
C GLU A 183 -12.88 -22.94 2.35
N ILE A 184 -12.20 -21.78 2.34
CA ILE A 184 -12.82 -20.46 2.38
C ILE A 184 -12.76 -19.82 1.00
N ASN A 185 -13.91 -19.50 0.44
CA ASN A 185 -14.00 -18.74 -0.81
C ASN A 185 -13.86 -17.24 -0.56
N ILE A 186 -12.64 -16.72 -0.68
CA ILE A 186 -12.34 -15.30 -0.45
C ILE A 186 -13.00 -14.37 -1.49
N ASN A 187 -13.48 -14.91 -2.62
CA ASN A 187 -14.20 -14.11 -3.60
C ASN A 187 -15.67 -13.84 -3.22
N THR A 188 -16.17 -14.42 -2.12
CA THR A 188 -17.51 -14.14 -1.60
C THR A 188 -17.47 -13.18 -0.40
N PRO A 189 -18.56 -12.42 -0.15
CA PRO A 189 -18.65 -11.58 1.04
C PRO A 189 -18.48 -12.37 2.35
N ASP A 190 -19.03 -13.58 2.42
CA ASP A 190 -18.92 -14.43 3.61
C ASP A 190 -17.48 -14.88 3.85
N GLY A 191 -16.76 -15.32 2.81
CA GLY A 191 -15.35 -15.69 2.96
C GLY A 191 -14.47 -14.52 3.38
N GLN A 192 -14.70 -13.32 2.84
CA GLN A 192 -14.00 -12.12 3.28
C GLN A 192 -14.30 -11.79 4.75
N LYS A 193 -15.55 -11.96 5.17
CA LYS A 193 -15.97 -11.74 6.56
C LYS A 193 -15.27 -12.70 7.51
N GLU A 194 -15.15 -13.98 7.16
CA GLU A 194 -14.45 -14.97 7.98
C GLU A 194 -12.96 -14.63 8.12
N ILE A 195 -12.28 -14.24 7.03
CA ILE A 195 -10.88 -13.81 7.10
C ILE A 195 -10.71 -12.57 7.99
N LYS A 196 -11.54 -11.54 7.79
CA LYS A 196 -11.47 -10.31 8.60
C LYS A 196 -11.75 -10.57 10.08
N LYS A 197 -12.72 -11.44 10.39
CA LYS A 197 -13.00 -11.88 11.75
C LYS A 197 -11.80 -12.60 12.35
N ALA A 198 -11.16 -13.51 11.62
CA ALA A 198 -9.98 -14.22 12.09
C ALA A 198 -8.80 -13.28 12.37
N LEU A 199 -8.56 -12.26 11.52
CA LEU A 199 -7.54 -11.24 11.76
C LEU A 199 -7.80 -10.49 13.08
N PHE A 200 -9.05 -10.05 13.29
CA PHE A 200 -9.46 -9.38 14.53
C PHE A 200 -9.27 -10.28 15.76
N ASP A 201 -9.77 -11.51 15.70
CA ASP A 201 -9.71 -12.47 16.81
C ASP A 201 -8.26 -12.82 17.19
N ILE A 202 -7.36 -12.94 16.21
CA ILE A 202 -5.94 -13.22 16.46
C ILE A 202 -5.26 -12.02 17.15
N ILE A 203 -5.51 -10.79 16.71
CA ILE A 203 -4.97 -9.59 17.38
C ILE A 203 -5.52 -9.48 18.80
N GLU A 204 -6.82 -9.70 19.02
CA GLU A 204 -7.40 -9.76 20.36
C GLU A 204 -6.70 -10.81 21.23
N LEU A 205 -6.46 -12.02 20.71
CA LEU A 205 -5.76 -13.08 21.44
C LEU A 205 -4.33 -12.68 21.81
N ILE A 206 -3.59 -12.05 20.89
CA ILE A 206 -2.21 -11.58 21.10
C ILE A 206 -2.16 -10.58 22.25
N PHE A 207 -3.00 -9.54 22.22
CA PHE A 207 -3.02 -8.53 23.27
C PHE A 207 -3.52 -9.10 24.61
N ASN A 208 -4.61 -9.87 24.60
CA ASN A 208 -5.15 -10.44 25.84
C ASN A 208 -4.21 -11.46 26.51
N THR A 209 -3.39 -12.17 25.74
CA THR A 209 -2.40 -13.12 26.28
C THR A 209 -1.22 -12.39 26.90
N SER A 210 -0.80 -11.24 26.34
CA SER A 210 0.27 -10.43 26.91
C SER A 210 -0.06 -9.83 28.29
N ASN A 211 -1.35 -9.61 28.57
CA ASN A 211 -1.85 -9.09 29.83
C ASN A 211 -1.94 -10.12 30.96
N LYS A 212 -1.85 -11.42 30.66
CA LYS A 212 -1.91 -12.49 31.67
C LYS A 212 -0.51 -12.74 32.22
N LYS A 213 -0.19 -12.07 33.33
CA LYS A 213 0.92 -12.44 34.22
C LYS A 213 0.60 -13.72 34.98
#